data_AF-A0A836HW61-F1
#
_entry.id   AF-A0A836HW61-F1
#
_cell.length_a   1.000
_cell.length_b   1.000
_cell.length_c   1.000
_cell.angle_alpha   90.00
_cell.angle_beta   90.00
_cell.angle_gamma   90.00
#
_symmetry.space_group_name_H-M   'P 1'
#
loop_
_entity.id
_entity.type
_entity.pdbx_description
1 polymer ?
#
loop_
_entity_poly.entity_id
_entity_poly.type
_entity_poly.pdbx_seq_one_letter_code
_entity_poly.pdbx_strand_id
1 'polypeptide(L)'
;MSSVNAWGRMYTPAKQSQFTLDMFEEWKATQNEEIAKRGADRDPAVEEEHNRHMLRQNLNAYVCYKELDKYASCLEDKKLIRRREEDGARGRGTTTSSIASSFEINTQNKANEKLCRATHNAYVSCMSSRDNQEVVLHSASLESHCSERRAALFQCLRENEASEAQTNMPQCTESYRSLLRCGLNHLWNHYWREMTKFSDVDEFHLYELSRDDNKKQAYLRALTSTEAEQQSDLREARELALGYYLDPTDAEKSRL
;
A
#
# COMPACT_ATOMS: atom_id res chain seq x y z
N MET A 1 14.51 -7.78 -15.97
CA MET A 1 14.41 -6.53 -16.76
C MET A 1 14.43 -5.38 -15.79
N SER A 2 15.01 -4.25 -16.20
CA SER A 2 15.10 -3.02 -15.42
C SER A 2 13.78 -2.78 -14.68
N SER A 3 13.85 -2.28 -13.44
CA SER A 3 12.73 -1.70 -12.71
C SER A 3 12.23 -0.48 -13.47
N VAL A 4 11.72 -0.69 -14.69
CA VAL A 4 11.06 0.32 -15.49
C VAL A 4 9.68 0.43 -14.85
N ASN A 5 9.70 1.12 -13.71
CA ASN A 5 8.72 2.14 -13.39
C ASN A 5 8.21 2.66 -14.74
N ALA A 6 6.89 2.66 -15.00
CA ALA A 6 6.32 2.97 -16.32
C ALA A 6 6.84 4.28 -16.93
N TRP A 7 7.52 5.07 -16.10
CA TRP A 7 8.49 6.09 -16.44
C TRP A 7 9.83 5.74 -15.79
N GLY A 8 10.82 5.26 -16.54
CA GLY A 8 12.19 5.21 -16.04
C GLY A 8 12.51 6.59 -15.45
N ARG A 9 12.72 6.67 -14.13
CA ARG A 9 12.84 7.90 -13.31
C ARG A 9 12.33 9.14 -14.06
N MET A 10 11.03 9.45 -13.94
CA MET A 10 10.54 10.77 -14.35
C MET A 10 11.55 11.81 -13.87
N TYR A 11 12.10 12.59 -14.80
CA TYR A 11 13.22 13.49 -14.53
C TYR A 11 12.78 14.48 -13.47
N THR A 12 13.18 14.28 -12.21
CA THR A 12 13.00 15.27 -11.16
C THR A 12 13.95 16.41 -11.50
N PRO A 13 13.47 17.63 -11.77
CA PRO A 13 14.34 18.77 -12.03
C PRO A 13 15.44 18.88 -10.97
N ALA A 14 16.69 18.98 -11.39
CA ALA A 14 17.86 19.00 -10.50
C ALA A 14 17.87 20.17 -9.50
N LYS A 15 16.95 21.13 -9.63
CA LYS A 15 16.73 22.24 -8.69
C LYS A 15 15.24 22.45 -8.50
N GLN A 16 14.73 22.04 -7.34
CA GLN A 16 13.40 22.41 -6.88
C GLN A 16 13.50 23.68 -6.02
N SER A 17 12.50 24.56 -6.12
CA SER A 17 12.44 25.73 -5.24
C SER A 17 12.09 25.29 -3.81
N GLN A 18 12.60 26.00 -2.79
CA GLN A 18 12.26 25.72 -1.38
C GLN A 18 10.73 25.74 -1.16
N PHE A 19 10.04 26.68 -1.80
CA PHE A 19 8.57 26.76 -1.78
C PHE A 19 7.89 25.47 -2.26
N THR A 20 8.42 24.84 -3.32
CA THR A 20 7.88 23.56 -3.83
C THR A 20 8.12 22.40 -2.86
N LEU A 21 9.25 22.41 -2.15
CA LEU A 21 9.54 21.42 -1.11
C LEU A 21 8.63 21.60 0.10
N ASP A 22 8.40 22.84 0.53
CA ASP A 22 7.50 23.14 1.65
C ASP A 22 6.06 22.68 1.35
N MET A 23 5.56 22.95 0.14
CA MET A 23 4.25 22.44 -0.31
C MET A 23 4.20 20.91 -0.42
N PHE A 24 5.32 20.27 -0.75
CA PHE A 24 5.41 18.81 -0.79
C PHE A 24 5.33 18.21 0.62
N GLU A 25 6.01 18.83 1.60
CA GLU A 25 5.89 18.41 3.01
C GLU A 25 4.47 18.59 3.55
N GLU A 26 3.79 19.70 3.22
CA GLU A 26 2.38 19.91 3.57
C GLU A 26 1.45 18.86 2.93
N TRP A 27 1.71 18.54 1.66
CA TRP A 27 0.98 17.47 0.98
C TRP A 27 1.21 16.11 1.65
N LYS A 28 2.45 15.77 2.03
CA LYS A 28 2.76 14.54 2.77
C LYS A 28 2.04 14.48 4.11
N ALA A 29 2.01 15.59 4.85
CA ALA A 29 1.26 15.67 6.10
C ALA A 29 -0.24 15.40 5.88
N THR A 30 -0.81 15.99 4.83
CA THR A 30 -2.21 15.74 4.43
C THR A 30 -2.44 14.27 4.07
N GLN A 31 -1.55 13.66 3.30
CA GLN A 31 -1.64 12.23 2.96
C GLN A 31 -1.54 11.32 4.17
N ASN A 32 -0.70 11.65 5.16
CA ASN A 32 -0.61 10.92 6.41
C ASN A 32 -1.92 11.02 7.22
N GLU A 33 -2.53 12.20 7.28
CA GLU A 33 -3.85 12.33 7.90
C GLU A 33 -4.92 11.52 7.18
N GLU A 34 -4.90 11.51 5.85
CA GLU A 34 -5.82 10.71 5.05
C GLU A 34 -5.63 9.23 5.33
N ILE A 35 -4.38 8.73 5.41
CA ILE A 35 -4.07 7.35 5.79
C ILE A 35 -4.68 7.02 7.16
N ALA A 36 -4.50 7.89 8.15
CA ALA A 36 -5.09 7.71 9.48
C ALA A 36 -6.62 7.60 9.46
N LYS A 37 -7.29 8.26 8.49
CA LYS A 37 -8.75 8.33 8.34
C LYS A 37 -9.32 7.33 7.32
N ARG A 38 -8.50 6.62 6.52
CA ARG A 38 -8.97 5.68 5.47
C ARG A 38 -9.95 4.66 6.04
N GLY A 39 -11.16 4.63 5.48
CA GLY A 39 -12.27 3.73 5.85
C GLY A 39 -13.04 4.14 7.12
N ALA A 40 -12.81 5.36 7.65
CA ALA A 40 -13.47 5.86 8.86
C ALA A 40 -14.98 5.93 8.65
N ASP A 41 -15.70 5.21 9.49
CA ASP A 41 -17.17 5.19 9.51
C ASP A 41 -17.66 5.66 10.88
N ARG A 42 -18.87 6.23 10.92
CA ARG A 42 -19.51 6.64 12.17
C ARG A 42 -20.12 5.46 12.91
N ASP A 43 -20.37 4.34 12.23
CA ASP A 43 -20.87 3.11 12.83
C ASP A 43 -19.74 2.33 13.55
N PRO A 44 -19.85 2.12 14.88
CA PRO A 44 -18.86 1.36 15.64
C PRO A 44 -18.66 -0.09 15.17
N ALA A 45 -19.69 -0.72 14.59
CA ALA A 45 -19.60 -2.10 14.11
C ALA A 45 -18.71 -2.18 12.84
N VAL A 46 -18.87 -1.20 11.94
CA VAL A 46 -18.07 -1.08 10.72
C VAL A 46 -16.61 -0.76 11.05
N GLU A 47 -16.39 0.11 12.04
CA GLU A 47 -15.04 0.40 12.55
C GLU A 47 -14.35 -0.85 13.10
N GLU A 48 -15.07 -1.67 13.87
CA GLU A 48 -14.51 -2.88 14.45
C GLU A 48 -14.21 -3.94 13.39
N GLU A 49 -15.07 -4.10 12.39
CA GLU A 49 -14.83 -4.97 11.24
C GLU A 49 -13.59 -4.54 10.44
N HIS A 50 -13.45 -3.24 10.18
CA HIS A 50 -12.27 -2.68 9.52
C HIS A 50 -11.00 -2.94 10.33
N ASN A 51 -11.03 -2.68 11.64
CA ASN A 51 -9.88 -2.93 12.51
C ASN A 51 -9.50 -4.42 12.53
N ARG A 52 -10.48 -5.33 12.54
CA ARG A 52 -10.22 -6.78 12.41
C ARG A 52 -9.63 -7.15 11.06
N HIS A 53 -10.10 -6.53 9.97
CA HIS A 53 -9.51 -6.72 8.65
C HIS A 53 -8.05 -6.26 8.62
N MET A 54 -7.78 -5.03 9.08
CA MET A 54 -6.43 -4.47 9.09
C MET A 54 -5.50 -5.22 10.04
N LEU A 55 -5.98 -5.69 11.19
CA LEU A 55 -5.21 -6.55 12.09
C LEU A 55 -4.79 -7.83 11.37
N ARG A 56 -5.69 -8.49 10.62
CA ARG A 56 -5.35 -9.67 9.82
C ARG A 56 -4.29 -9.37 8.76
N GLN A 57 -4.42 -8.24 8.05
CA GLN A 57 -3.42 -7.82 7.06
C GLN A 57 -2.04 -7.59 7.70
N ASN A 58 -2.00 -6.91 8.85
CA ASN A 58 -0.76 -6.63 9.57
C ASN A 58 -0.16 -7.89 10.21
N LEU A 59 -0.97 -8.82 10.72
CA LEU A 59 -0.49 -10.14 11.17
C LEU A 59 0.19 -10.87 10.03
N ASN A 60 -0.43 -10.89 8.85
CA ASN A 60 0.13 -11.51 7.66
C ASN A 60 1.42 -10.83 7.20
N ALA A 61 1.51 -9.51 7.31
CA ALA A 61 2.69 -8.76 6.92
C ALA A 61 3.88 -8.96 7.87
N TYR A 62 3.65 -8.91 9.18
CA TYR A 62 4.72 -8.74 10.16
C TYR A 62 5.02 -9.99 11.00
N VAL A 63 4.02 -10.82 11.28
CA VAL A 63 4.14 -11.93 12.24
C VAL A 63 4.01 -13.28 11.55
N CYS A 64 2.90 -13.50 10.85
CA CYS A 64 2.52 -14.77 10.25
C CYS A 64 2.98 -14.92 8.79
N TYR A 65 3.78 -13.99 8.25
CA TYR A 65 4.19 -13.99 6.85
C TYR A 65 4.84 -15.30 6.39
N LYS A 66 5.69 -15.90 7.24
CA LYS A 66 6.35 -17.18 6.92
C LYS A 66 5.35 -18.32 6.79
N GLU A 67 4.35 -18.34 7.65
CA GLU A 67 3.36 -19.41 7.67
C GLU A 67 2.32 -19.23 6.56
N LEU A 68 2.02 -17.97 6.24
CA LEU A 68 1.28 -17.61 5.03
C LEU A 68 2.02 -18.09 3.77
N ASP A 69 3.32 -17.79 3.63
CA ASP A 69 4.12 -18.20 2.46
C ASP A 69 4.15 -19.72 2.28
N LYS A 70 4.38 -20.47 3.36
CA LYS A 70 4.36 -21.95 3.33
C LYS A 70 2.98 -22.48 2.95
N TYR A 71 1.92 -21.88 3.49
CA TYR A 71 0.56 -22.31 3.19
C TYR A 71 0.16 -21.99 1.75
N ALA A 72 0.45 -20.77 1.27
CA ALA A 72 0.24 -20.38 -0.11
C ALA A 72 0.97 -21.31 -1.08
N SER A 73 2.25 -21.63 -0.80
CA SER A 73 3.03 -22.58 -1.60
C SER A 73 2.35 -23.96 -1.70
N CYS A 74 1.84 -24.49 -0.58
CA CYS A 74 1.10 -25.76 -0.62
C CYS A 74 -0.18 -25.67 -1.45
N LEU A 75 -0.94 -24.58 -1.31
CA LEU A 75 -2.17 -24.38 -2.08
C LEU A 75 -1.89 -24.29 -3.59
N GLU A 76 -0.78 -23.66 -3.98
CA GLU A 76 -0.30 -23.59 -5.36
C GLU A 76 0.07 -24.97 -5.89
N ASP A 77 0.87 -25.74 -5.14
CA ASP A 77 1.27 -27.11 -5.51
C ASP A 77 0.07 -28.03 -5.73
N LYS A 78 -1.02 -27.79 -4.99
CA LYS A 78 -2.29 -28.55 -5.10
C LYS A 78 -3.28 -27.93 -6.09
N LYS A 79 -2.91 -26.86 -6.80
CA LYS A 79 -3.75 -26.13 -7.77
C LYS A 79 -5.06 -25.61 -7.15
N LEU A 80 -5.05 -25.32 -5.86
CA LEU A 80 -6.18 -24.75 -5.12
C LEU A 80 -6.22 -23.23 -5.24
N ILE A 81 -5.07 -22.62 -5.49
CA ILE A 81 -4.92 -21.23 -5.90
C ILE A 81 -3.99 -21.18 -7.13
N ARG A 82 -4.12 -20.14 -7.94
CA ARG A 82 -3.18 -19.88 -9.04
C ARG A 82 -2.20 -18.80 -8.62
N ARG A 83 -0.92 -19.04 -8.87
CA ARG A 83 0.08 -17.99 -8.87
C ARG A 83 -0.19 -17.10 -10.09
N ARG A 84 -0.09 -15.78 -9.93
CA ARG A 84 -0.27 -14.79 -11.01
C ARG A 84 0.67 -15.01 -12.22
N GLU A 85 1.63 -15.92 -12.13
CA GLU A 85 2.58 -16.27 -13.20
C GLU A 85 1.94 -16.99 -14.41
N GLU A 86 0.78 -17.65 -14.26
CA GLU A 86 0.19 -18.45 -15.37
C GLU A 86 -0.66 -17.66 -16.38
N ASP A 87 -1.17 -16.47 -16.04
CA ASP A 87 -2.03 -15.67 -16.95
C ASP A 87 -1.27 -14.55 -17.71
N GLY A 88 0.02 -14.80 -18.02
CA GLY A 88 0.69 -14.13 -19.15
C GLY A 88 2.00 -13.41 -18.85
N ALA A 89 3.10 -14.15 -18.71
CA ALA A 89 4.41 -13.71 -19.22
C ALA A 89 5.40 -14.88 -19.26
N ARG A 90 5.90 -15.19 -20.45
CA ARG A 90 7.04 -16.10 -20.67
C ARG A 90 8.24 -15.64 -19.83
N GLY A 91 8.71 -16.53 -18.96
CA GLY A 91 9.71 -16.21 -17.94
C GLY A 91 11.14 -16.02 -18.44
N ARG A 92 11.93 -15.38 -17.58
CA ARG A 92 13.18 -15.97 -17.06
C ARG A 92 13.51 -15.31 -15.72
N GLY A 93 13.75 -16.16 -14.72
CA GLY A 93 13.66 -15.82 -13.31
C GLY A 93 14.87 -15.12 -12.72
N THR A 94 14.63 -14.61 -11.51
CA THR A 94 15.47 -14.86 -10.34
C THR A 94 14.63 -14.67 -9.09
N THR A 95 14.77 -15.66 -8.22
CA THR A 95 14.36 -15.83 -6.81
C THR A 95 14.05 -14.58 -5.99
N THR A 96 13.15 -14.78 -5.02
CA THR A 96 12.63 -13.87 -3.97
C THR A 96 11.64 -12.80 -4.43
N SER A 97 10.43 -13.24 -4.80
CA SER A 97 9.22 -12.42 -4.68
C SER A 97 8.29 -13.14 -3.71
N SER A 98 8.27 -12.68 -2.46
CA SER A 98 7.27 -13.04 -1.47
C SER A 98 5.89 -12.82 -2.09
N ILE A 99 5.15 -13.91 -2.29
CA ILE A 99 3.77 -13.92 -2.77
C ILE A 99 2.85 -13.50 -1.62
N ALA A 100 3.12 -12.35 -1.00
CA ALA A 100 2.13 -11.66 -0.20
C ALA A 100 1.24 -10.82 -1.13
N SER A 101 0.83 -11.38 -2.26
CA SER A 101 0.01 -10.69 -3.26
C SER A 101 -1.47 -10.94 -2.95
N SER A 102 -2.10 -9.99 -2.28
CA SER A 102 -3.51 -9.57 -2.44
C SER A 102 -4.66 -10.59 -2.38
N PHE A 103 -4.41 -11.88 -2.16
CA PHE A 103 -5.47 -12.90 -2.07
C PHE A 103 -5.79 -13.15 -0.59
N GLU A 104 -7.02 -12.84 -0.19
CA GLU A 104 -7.54 -13.34 1.09
C GLU A 104 -7.69 -14.87 0.95
N ILE A 105 -6.72 -15.62 1.51
CA ILE A 105 -6.76 -17.07 1.47
C ILE A 105 -7.94 -17.55 2.30
N ASN A 106 -8.90 -18.19 1.64
CA ASN A 106 -10.06 -18.76 2.32
C ASN A 106 -9.62 -19.96 3.19
N THR A 107 -9.45 -19.71 4.49
CA THR A 107 -9.13 -20.73 5.50
C THR A 107 -10.34 -21.58 5.90
N GLN A 108 -11.57 -21.20 5.53
CA GLN A 108 -12.77 -21.99 5.85
C GLN A 108 -13.04 -23.10 4.82
N ASN A 109 -12.28 -23.16 3.73
CA ASN A 109 -12.43 -24.19 2.72
C ASN A 109 -11.87 -25.53 3.21
N LYS A 110 -12.75 -26.51 3.40
CA LYS A 110 -12.41 -27.87 3.84
C LYS A 110 -11.43 -28.61 2.92
N ALA A 111 -11.43 -28.31 1.61
CA ALA A 111 -10.47 -28.92 0.67
C ALA A 111 -9.06 -28.40 0.92
N ASN A 112 -8.92 -27.09 1.19
CA ASN A 112 -7.65 -26.46 1.55
C ASN A 112 -7.09 -27.06 2.84
N GLU A 113 -7.92 -27.15 3.87
CA GLU A 113 -7.56 -27.80 5.14
C GLU A 113 -7.13 -29.25 4.92
N LYS A 114 -7.90 -30.03 4.15
CA LYS A 114 -7.59 -31.46 3.95
C LYS A 114 -6.28 -31.68 3.20
N LEU A 115 -6.03 -30.93 2.13
CA LEU A 115 -4.88 -31.13 1.24
C LEU A 115 -3.59 -30.47 1.76
N CYS A 116 -3.72 -29.42 2.57
CA CYS A 116 -2.61 -28.64 3.12
C CYS A 116 -2.64 -28.57 4.65
N ARG A 117 -3.10 -29.64 5.31
CA ARG A 117 -3.44 -29.66 6.75
C ARG A 117 -2.35 -29.12 7.67
N ALA A 118 -1.10 -29.54 7.48
CA ALA A 118 0.00 -29.12 8.34
C ALA A 118 0.27 -27.61 8.23
N THR A 119 0.40 -27.08 7.01
CA THR A 119 0.63 -25.66 6.76
C THR A 119 -0.59 -24.81 7.09
N HIS A 120 -1.80 -25.35 6.84
CA HIS A 120 -3.07 -24.72 7.20
C HIS A 120 -3.17 -24.51 8.72
N ASN A 121 -2.94 -25.56 9.51
CA ASN A 121 -3.02 -25.49 10.96
C ASN A 121 -1.98 -24.53 11.53
N ALA A 122 -0.75 -24.52 10.99
CA ALA A 122 0.29 -23.59 11.42
C ALA A 122 -0.12 -22.13 11.15
N TYR A 123 -0.63 -21.85 9.95
CA TYR A 123 -1.10 -20.51 9.57
C TYR A 123 -2.30 -20.06 10.44
N VAL A 124 -3.34 -20.89 10.56
CA VAL A 124 -4.52 -20.58 11.37
C VAL A 124 -4.15 -20.37 12.84
N SER A 125 -3.29 -21.24 13.39
CA SER A 125 -2.80 -21.10 14.77
C SER A 125 -2.01 -19.80 14.97
N CYS A 126 -1.22 -19.38 13.98
CA CYS A 126 -0.50 -18.11 14.04
C CYS A 126 -1.49 -16.93 14.04
N MET A 127 -2.50 -16.96 13.18
CA MET A 127 -3.52 -15.91 13.05
C MET A 127 -4.42 -15.80 14.28
N SER A 128 -4.75 -16.92 14.91
CA SER A 128 -5.59 -16.95 16.12
C SER A 128 -4.81 -16.72 17.42
N SER A 129 -3.49 -16.65 17.37
CA SER A 129 -2.66 -16.45 18.56
C SER A 129 -2.92 -15.07 19.17
N ARG A 130 -3.32 -15.06 20.44
CA ARG A 130 -3.54 -13.83 21.21
C ARG A 130 -2.25 -13.01 21.30
N ASP A 131 -1.13 -13.66 21.59
CA ASP A 131 0.16 -12.98 21.73
C ASP A 131 0.57 -12.28 20.43
N ASN A 132 0.33 -12.93 19.27
CA ASN A 132 0.62 -12.33 17.97
C ASN A 132 -0.28 -11.12 17.68
N GLN A 133 -1.56 -11.22 18.03
CA GLN A 133 -2.50 -10.11 17.91
C GLN A 133 -2.09 -8.94 18.80
N GLU A 134 -1.70 -9.21 20.04
CA GLU A 134 -1.24 -8.19 21.00
C GLU A 134 0.04 -7.50 20.50
N VAL A 135 1.00 -8.22 19.91
CA VAL A 135 2.19 -7.62 19.30
C VAL A 135 1.83 -6.59 18.24
N VAL A 136 0.93 -6.95 17.31
CA VAL A 136 0.52 -6.02 16.23
C VAL A 136 -0.24 -4.81 16.78
N LEU A 137 -1.16 -5.04 17.72
CA LEU A 137 -1.95 -3.95 18.33
C LEU A 137 -1.06 -3.01 19.15
N HIS A 138 -0.07 -3.55 19.86
CA HIS A 138 0.92 -2.76 20.59
C HIS A 138 1.75 -1.90 19.63
N SER A 139 2.29 -2.50 18.56
CA SER A 139 2.99 -1.75 17.51
C SER A 139 2.12 -0.65 16.91
N ALA A 140 0.84 -0.94 16.63
CA ALA A 140 -0.10 0.03 16.08
C ALA A 140 -0.31 1.23 17.03
N SER A 141 -0.43 0.96 18.33
CA SER A 141 -0.59 2.00 19.35
C SER A 141 0.63 2.90 19.50
N LEU A 142 1.80 2.42 19.08
CA LEU A 142 3.07 3.14 19.20
C LEU A 142 3.48 3.94 17.96
N GLU A 143 2.71 3.83 16.87
CA GLU A 143 2.98 4.52 15.62
C GLU A 143 3.11 6.04 15.79
N SER A 144 4.17 6.62 15.23
CA SER A 144 4.56 8.02 15.48
C SER A 144 3.52 9.01 14.99
N HIS A 145 2.93 8.74 13.83
CA HIS A 145 1.87 9.53 13.19
C HIS A 145 0.56 9.57 14.00
N CYS A 146 0.40 8.68 14.99
CA CYS A 146 -0.82 8.56 15.80
C CYS A 146 -0.66 9.15 17.21
N SER A 147 0.38 9.95 17.46
CA SER A 147 0.71 10.50 18.77
C SER A 147 -0.41 11.31 19.42
N GLU A 148 -1.12 12.13 18.65
CA GLU A 148 -2.27 12.91 19.13
C GLU A 148 -3.44 12.03 19.58
N ARG A 149 -3.76 11.00 18.79
CA ARG A 149 -4.82 10.03 19.15
C ARG A 149 -4.46 9.22 20.38
N ARG A 150 -3.17 8.89 20.54
CA ARG A 150 -2.65 8.24 21.74
C ARG A 150 -2.78 9.14 22.97
N ALA A 151 -2.47 10.43 22.83
CA ALA A 151 -2.65 11.40 23.89
C ALA A 151 -4.15 11.54 24.27
N ALA A 152 -5.05 11.58 23.29
CA ALA A 152 -6.49 11.64 23.50
C ALA A 152 -7.03 10.40 24.25
N LEU A 153 -6.54 9.20 23.92
CA LEU A 153 -6.87 7.99 24.67
C LEU A 153 -6.42 8.09 26.14
N PHE A 154 -5.17 8.48 26.39
CA PHE A 154 -4.67 8.62 27.76
C PHE A 154 -5.38 9.72 28.55
N GLN A 155 -5.80 10.79 27.87
CA GLN A 155 -6.64 11.80 28.49
C GLN A 155 -7.99 11.23 28.92
N CYS A 156 -8.69 10.53 28.02
CA CYS A 156 -9.97 9.89 28.33
C CYS A 156 -9.84 8.92 29.52
N LEU A 157 -8.80 8.08 29.54
CA LEU A 157 -8.58 7.10 30.60
C LEU A 157 -8.39 7.78 31.97
N ARG A 158 -7.63 8.89 32.02
CA ARG A 158 -7.46 9.66 33.26
C ARG A 158 -8.75 10.32 33.73
N GLU A 159 -9.55 10.84 32.80
CA GLU A 159 -10.82 11.50 33.12
C GLU A 159 -11.87 10.50 33.65
N ASN A 160 -11.83 9.25 33.20
CA ASN A 160 -12.83 8.23 33.51
C ASN A 160 -12.36 7.14 34.49
N GLU A 161 -11.13 7.22 35.02
CA GLU A 161 -10.53 6.21 35.89
C GLU A 161 -11.44 5.79 37.05
N ALA A 162 -12.00 6.77 37.77
CA ALA A 162 -12.90 6.51 38.90
C ALA A 162 -14.22 5.84 38.48
N SER A 163 -14.75 6.22 37.31
CA SER A 163 -16.00 5.68 36.76
C SER A 163 -15.81 4.24 36.27
N GLU A 164 -14.71 3.97 35.55
CA GLU A 164 -14.36 2.62 35.09
C GLU A 164 -14.11 1.68 36.26
N ALA A 165 -13.39 2.13 37.30
CA ALA A 165 -13.14 1.33 38.51
C ALA A 165 -14.43 0.99 39.27
N GLN A 166 -15.43 1.87 39.25
CA GLN A 166 -16.70 1.66 39.95
C GLN A 166 -17.68 0.78 39.16
N THR A 167 -17.73 0.95 37.83
CA THR A 167 -18.74 0.32 36.97
C THR A 167 -18.23 -0.92 36.23
N ASN A 168 -16.91 -1.14 36.17
CA ASN A 168 -16.26 -2.13 35.30
C ASN A 168 -16.65 -2.02 33.81
N MET A 169 -17.18 -0.87 33.37
CA MET A 169 -17.54 -0.62 31.98
C MET A 169 -16.53 0.32 31.33
N PRO A 170 -15.94 -0.05 30.18
CA PRO A 170 -14.97 0.80 29.50
C PRO A 170 -15.64 2.05 28.91
N GLN A 171 -15.12 3.22 29.24
CA GLN A 171 -15.62 4.52 28.77
C GLN A 171 -14.86 5.03 27.55
N CYS A 172 -13.62 4.58 27.35
CA CYS A 172 -12.71 5.10 26.33
C CYS A 172 -12.64 4.25 25.05
N THR A 173 -13.67 3.45 24.76
CA THR A 173 -13.66 2.53 23.61
C THR A 173 -13.56 3.24 22.26
N GLU A 174 -14.15 4.42 22.12
CA GLU A 174 -14.08 5.20 20.88
C GLU A 174 -12.66 5.73 20.62
N SER A 175 -12.06 6.38 21.63
CA SER A 175 -10.66 6.83 21.56
C SER A 175 -9.70 5.69 21.29
N TYR A 176 -9.95 4.52 21.86
CA TYR A 176 -9.15 3.32 21.61
C TYR A 176 -9.28 2.81 20.18
N ARG A 177 -10.52 2.68 19.66
CA ARG A 177 -10.78 2.27 18.26
C ARG A 177 -10.14 3.23 17.26
N SER A 178 -10.25 4.53 17.53
CA SER A 178 -9.65 5.61 16.74
C SER A 178 -8.12 5.53 16.70
N LEU A 179 -7.48 5.24 17.84
CA LEU A 179 -6.03 5.00 17.90
C LEU A 179 -5.63 3.76 17.10
N LEU A 180 -6.32 2.63 17.32
CA LEU A 180 -6.04 1.39 16.61
C LEU A 180 -6.20 1.56 15.09
N ARG A 181 -7.24 2.25 14.65
CA ARG A 181 -7.47 2.58 13.25
C ARG A 181 -6.26 3.27 12.63
N CYS A 182 -5.82 4.35 13.26
CA CYS A 182 -4.67 5.12 12.80
C CYS A 182 -3.43 4.22 12.71
N GLY A 183 -3.12 3.50 13.79
CA GLY A 183 -1.93 2.65 13.86
C GLY A 183 -1.93 1.52 12.85
N LEU A 184 -3.03 0.78 12.73
CA LEU A 184 -3.15 -0.35 11.80
C LEU A 184 -3.10 0.09 10.34
N ASN A 185 -3.65 1.27 10.01
CA ASN A 185 -3.55 1.84 8.66
C ASN A 185 -2.12 2.24 8.32
N HIS A 186 -1.41 2.92 9.23
CA HIS A 186 -0.03 3.34 9.01
C HIS A 186 0.95 2.16 8.97
N LEU A 187 0.81 1.17 9.86
CA LEU A 187 1.63 -0.04 9.81
C LEU A 187 1.48 -0.79 8.49
N TRP A 188 0.25 -0.91 7.98
CA TRP A 188 0.01 -1.55 6.69
C TRP A 188 0.58 -0.74 5.54
N ASN A 189 0.40 0.59 5.56
CA ASN A 189 0.95 1.49 4.55
C ASN A 189 2.49 1.43 4.53
N HIS A 190 3.13 1.38 5.69
CA HIS A 190 4.58 1.18 5.81
C HIS A 190 5.02 -0.14 5.18
N TYR A 191 4.35 -1.24 5.51
CA TYR A 191 4.64 -2.55 4.91
C TYR A 191 4.52 -2.52 3.38
N TRP A 192 3.43 -1.95 2.85
CA TRP A 192 3.19 -1.87 1.42
C TRP A 192 4.29 -1.07 0.70
N ARG A 193 4.72 0.06 1.30
CA ARG A 193 5.81 0.90 0.78
C ARG A 193 7.13 0.15 0.75
N GLU A 194 7.49 -0.54 1.83
CA GLU A 194 8.70 -1.35 1.90
C GLU A 194 8.70 -2.48 0.86
N MET A 195 7.58 -3.20 0.73
CA MET A 195 7.43 -4.27 -0.27
C MET A 195 7.58 -3.75 -1.72
N THR A 196 7.02 -2.58 -2.00
CA THR A 196 7.06 -1.97 -3.34
C THR A 196 8.33 -1.16 -3.58
N LYS A 197 9.21 -1.03 -2.58
CA LYS A 197 10.39 -0.16 -2.59
C LYS A 197 10.02 1.28 -2.96
N PHE A 198 8.86 1.73 -2.49
CA PHE A 198 8.31 3.04 -2.78
C PHE A 198 9.14 4.13 -2.09
N SER A 199 9.77 4.99 -2.88
CA SER A 199 10.74 5.98 -2.39
C SER A 199 10.15 7.39 -2.31
N ASP A 200 10.86 8.31 -1.64
CA ASP A 200 10.52 9.74 -1.60
C ASP A 200 10.44 10.37 -3.00
N VAL A 201 11.17 9.82 -3.97
CA VAL A 201 11.10 10.25 -5.37
C VAL A 201 9.74 9.89 -5.97
N ASP A 202 9.24 8.69 -5.68
CA ASP A 202 7.94 8.24 -6.16
C ASP A 202 6.80 9.01 -5.47
N GLU A 203 6.94 9.35 -4.18
CA GLU A 203 6.03 10.28 -3.49
C GLU A 203 5.99 11.65 -4.15
N PHE A 204 7.16 12.20 -4.48
CA PHE A 204 7.25 13.50 -5.11
C PHE A 204 6.60 13.50 -6.50
N HIS A 205 6.74 12.40 -7.25
CA HIS A 205 6.02 12.25 -8.53
C HIS A 205 4.51 12.17 -8.33
N LEU A 206 4.01 11.47 -7.31
CA LEU A 206 2.58 11.48 -6.98
C LEU A 206 2.09 12.89 -6.63
N TYR A 207 2.89 13.65 -5.88
CA TYR A 207 2.61 15.05 -5.60
C TYR A 207 2.50 15.87 -6.89
N GLU A 208 3.47 15.75 -7.82
CA GLU A 208 3.40 16.46 -9.10
C GLU A 208 2.17 16.09 -9.94
N LEU A 209 1.81 14.80 -9.96
CA LEU A 209 0.60 14.31 -10.64
C LEU A 209 -0.69 14.83 -10.00
N SER A 210 -0.69 15.04 -8.67
CA SER A 210 -1.85 15.56 -7.95
C SER A 210 -2.11 17.04 -8.25
N ARG A 211 -1.07 17.79 -8.63
CA ARG A 211 -1.12 19.24 -8.86
C ARG A 211 -1.35 19.61 -10.33
N ASP A 212 -0.95 18.76 -11.26
CA ASP A 212 -0.97 19.03 -12.69
C ASP A 212 -1.81 17.98 -13.43
N ASP A 213 -3.03 18.36 -13.80
CA ASP A 213 -3.95 17.49 -14.53
C ASP A 213 -3.41 17.06 -15.91
N ASN A 214 -2.55 17.86 -16.56
CA ASN A 214 -1.94 17.45 -17.83
C ASN A 214 -0.94 16.33 -17.59
N LYS A 215 -0.11 16.44 -16.54
CA LYS A 215 0.80 15.34 -16.14
C LYS A 215 0.01 14.10 -15.73
N LYS A 216 -1.11 14.27 -15.01
CA LYS A 216 -2.01 13.17 -14.63
C LYS A 216 -2.62 12.48 -15.84
N GLN A 217 -3.13 13.24 -16.81
CA GLN A 217 -3.69 12.69 -18.05
C GLN A 217 -2.61 11.98 -18.88
N ALA A 218 -1.40 12.55 -18.97
CA ALA A 218 -0.27 11.91 -19.62
C ALA A 218 0.10 10.59 -18.92
N TYR A 219 0.11 10.56 -17.59
CA TYR A 219 0.35 9.36 -16.81
C TYR A 219 -0.71 8.28 -17.04
N LEU A 220 -1.99 8.66 -17.03
CA LEU A 220 -3.08 7.72 -17.30
C LEU A 220 -3.01 7.15 -18.71
N ARG A 221 -2.72 8.00 -19.72
CA ARG A 221 -2.52 7.55 -21.10
C ARG A 221 -1.39 6.55 -21.21
N ALA A 222 -0.25 6.82 -20.58
CA ALA A 222 0.91 5.92 -20.57
C ALA A 222 0.60 4.56 -19.92
N LEU A 223 -0.18 4.53 -18.84
CA LEU A 223 -0.60 3.27 -18.22
C LEU A 223 -1.53 2.43 -19.11
N THR A 224 -2.32 3.10 -19.96
CA THR A 224 -3.30 2.44 -20.84
C THR A 224 -2.77 2.17 -22.25
N SER A 225 -1.60 2.71 -22.60
CA SER A 225 -1.02 2.57 -23.93
C SER A 225 -0.19 1.29 -24.07
N THR A 226 -0.16 0.77 -25.29
CA THR A 226 0.63 -0.40 -25.66
C THR A 226 2.13 -0.04 -25.72
N GLU A 227 3.03 -1.03 -25.63
CA GLU A 227 4.49 -0.79 -25.73
C GLU A 227 4.89 -0.04 -27.02
N ALA A 228 4.17 -0.27 -28.12
CA ALA A 228 4.42 0.40 -29.40
C ALA A 228 4.05 1.91 -29.35
N GLU A 229 2.95 2.24 -28.67
CA GLU A 229 2.50 3.62 -28.46
C GLU A 229 3.44 4.35 -27.49
N GLN A 230 3.84 3.71 -26.39
CA GLN A 230 4.82 4.28 -25.45
C GLN A 230 6.17 4.60 -26.13
N GLN A 231 6.64 3.73 -27.04
CA GLN A 231 7.87 4.00 -27.81
C GLN A 231 7.71 5.08 -28.87
N SER A 232 6.48 5.33 -29.34
CA SER A 232 6.18 6.47 -30.23
C SER A 232 6.20 7.77 -29.45
N ASP A 233 5.49 7.80 -28.31
CA ASP A 233 5.39 8.98 -27.44
C ASP A 233 6.77 9.38 -26.88
N LEU A 234 7.61 8.41 -26.49
CA LEU A 234 8.98 8.66 -26.04
C LEU A 234 9.89 9.19 -27.16
N ARG A 235 9.64 8.78 -28.41
CA ARG A 235 10.36 9.33 -29.58
C ARG A 235 9.93 10.75 -29.85
N GLU A 236 8.62 11.01 -29.88
CA GLU A 236 8.05 12.34 -30.10
C GLU A 236 8.48 13.33 -29.00
N ALA A 237 8.43 12.92 -27.73
CA ALA A 237 8.91 13.74 -26.61
C ALA A 237 10.41 14.05 -26.70
N ARG A 238 11.21 13.10 -27.20
CA ARG A 238 12.65 13.31 -27.42
C ARG A 238 12.92 14.22 -28.62
N GLU A 239 12.13 14.12 -29.68
CA GLU A 239 12.21 14.97 -30.87
C GLU A 239 11.80 16.42 -30.55
N LEU A 240 10.73 16.60 -29.77
CA LEU A 240 10.31 17.89 -29.19
C LEU A 240 11.40 18.49 -28.29
N ALA A 241 12.01 17.68 -27.41
CA ALA A 241 13.08 18.15 -26.52
C ALA A 241 14.37 18.53 -27.27
N LEU A 242 14.61 17.93 -28.45
CA LEU A 242 15.73 18.26 -29.33
C LEU A 242 15.41 19.42 -30.30
N GLY A 243 14.21 20.00 -30.23
CA GLY A 243 13.80 21.16 -31.03
C GLY A 243 13.51 20.85 -32.50
N TYR A 244 13.41 19.58 -32.89
CA TYR A 244 13.06 19.18 -34.26
C TYR A 244 11.55 19.03 -34.39
N TYR A 245 10.82 20.14 -34.43
CA TYR A 245 9.51 20.13 -35.07
C TYR A 245 9.74 20.41 -36.56
N LEU A 246 9.88 19.36 -37.37
CA LEU A 246 9.74 19.51 -38.82
C LEU A 246 8.26 19.61 -39.11
N ASP A 247 7.81 20.82 -39.45
CA ASP A 247 6.48 21.04 -40.00
C ASP A 247 6.32 20.09 -41.22
N PRO A 248 5.24 19.28 -41.31
CA PRO A 248 5.04 18.37 -42.43
C PRO A 248 5.11 19.07 -43.79
N THR A 249 4.88 20.39 -43.83
CA THR A 249 4.96 21.22 -45.04
C THR A 249 6.40 21.54 -45.48
N ASP A 250 7.40 21.41 -44.60
CA ASP A 250 8.81 21.66 -44.94
C ASP A 250 9.49 20.44 -45.60
N ALA A 251 8.92 19.24 -45.42
CA ALA A 251 9.35 18.03 -46.12
C ALA A 251 9.02 18.06 -47.62
N GLU A 252 7.98 18.79 -48.03
CA GLU A 252 7.60 18.93 -49.45
C GLU A 252 8.41 19.99 -50.20
N LYS A 253 8.86 21.07 -49.53
CA LYS A 253 9.69 22.11 -50.17
C LYS A 253 11.11 21.66 -50.47
N SER A 254 11.58 20.61 -49.81
CA SER A 254 12.95 20.07 -50.00
C SER A 254 13.07 19.14 -51.22
N ARG A 255 11.99 18.97 -52.00
CA ARG A 255 11.92 18.12 -53.20
C ARG A 255 11.68 18.89 -54.52
N LEU A 256 11.88 20.21 -54.53
CA LEU A 256 11.88 21.04 -55.74
C LEU A 256 13.28 21.60 -56.03
#